data_AF-A0A7S2I440-F1
#
_entry.id   AF-A0A7S2I440-F1
#
_cell.length_a   1.000
_cell.length_b   1.000
_cell.length_c   1.000
_cell.angle_alpha   90.00
_cell.angle_beta   90.00
_cell.angle_gamma   90.00
#
_symmetry.space_group_name_H-M   'P 1'
#
loop_
_entity.id
_entity.type
_entity.pdbx_description
1 polymer ?
#
loop_
_entity_poly.entity_id
_entity_poly.type
_entity_poly.pdbx_seq_one_letter_code
_entity_poly.pdbx_strand_id
1 'polypeptide(L)'
;SHYPETLALHFFVNAPRVFTGMWRMIRKWLDPATASKMHVLGKDFQDVLLEYIDRDQLPTAYGGTCPLDLFDRASSRAAGESVVAELRGAADLGEAWAGLG
;
A
#
# COMPACT_ATOMS: atom_id res chain seq x y z
N SER A 1 17.78 -10.97 10.24
CA SER A 1 16.64 -10.49 11.02
C SER A 1 17.08 -9.49 12.07
N HIS A 2 16.98 -8.20 11.76
CA HIS A 2 17.18 -7.11 12.72
C HIS A 2 15.88 -6.31 12.67
N TYR A 3 15.29 -5.96 13.82
CA TYR A 3 14.04 -5.17 13.98
C TYR A 3 12.66 -5.88 13.88
N PRO A 4 12.44 -7.05 14.52
CA PRO A 4 11.10 -7.66 14.56
C PRO A 4 10.06 -6.88 15.40
N GLU A 5 10.49 -5.96 16.27
CA GLU A 5 9.62 -5.31 17.28
C GLU A 5 9.24 -3.84 17.01
N THR A 6 9.87 -3.17 16.04
CA THR A 6 9.60 -1.74 15.78
C THR A 6 8.35 -1.48 14.94
N LEU A 7 7.86 -2.49 14.22
CA LEU A 7 6.65 -2.37 13.41
C LEU A 7 5.49 -2.98 14.19
N ALA A 8 4.58 -2.12 14.67
CA ALA A 8 3.40 -2.51 15.42
C ALA A 8 2.22 -2.86 14.49
N LEU A 9 1.91 -1.96 13.54
CA LEU A 9 0.87 -2.15 12.53
C LEU A 9 1.32 -1.61 11.17
N HIS A 10 0.82 -2.22 10.10
CA HIS A 10 1.01 -1.76 8.72
C HIS A 10 -0.30 -1.88 7.94
N PHE A 11 -0.64 -0.82 7.19
CA PHE A 11 -1.88 -0.74 6.43
C PHE A 11 -1.59 -0.51 4.94
N PHE A 12 -2.07 -1.41 4.09
CA PHE A 12 -2.20 -1.15 2.66
C PHE A 12 -3.58 -0.54 2.40
N VAL A 13 -3.63 0.73 2.02
CA VAL A 13 -4.88 1.47 1.79
C VAL A 13 -5.19 1.58 0.30
N ASN A 14 -6.48 1.67 -0.04
CA ASN A 14 -6.94 1.71 -1.44
C ASN A 14 -6.37 0.56 -2.29
N ALA A 15 -6.16 -0.61 -1.69
CA ALA A 15 -5.55 -1.73 -2.37
C ALA A 15 -6.55 -2.34 -3.38
N PRO A 16 -6.18 -2.50 -4.67
CA PRO A 16 -7.04 -3.17 -5.63
C PRO A 16 -7.23 -4.64 -5.23
N ARG A 17 -8.39 -5.23 -5.56
CA ARG A 17 -8.73 -6.62 -5.18
C ARG A 17 -7.68 -7.66 -5.61
N VAL A 18 -6.96 -7.39 -6.70
CA VAL A 18 -5.83 -8.22 -7.17
C VAL A 18 -4.70 -8.24 -6.14
N PHE A 19 -4.40 -7.10 -5.51
CA PHE A 19 -3.41 -7.00 -4.44
C PHE A 19 -3.81 -7.84 -3.23
N THR A 20 -5.09 -7.89 -2.86
CA THR A 20 -5.58 -8.78 -1.79
C THR A 20 -5.32 -10.26 -2.11
N GLY A 21 -5.53 -10.66 -3.36
CA GLY A 21 -5.24 -12.02 -3.84
C GLY A 21 -3.75 -12.36 -3.76
N MET A 22 -2.89 -11.46 -4.26
CA MET A 22 -1.42 -11.58 -4.19
C MET A 22 -0.93 -11.60 -2.73
N TRP A 23 -1.46 -10.73 -1.88
CA TRP A 23 -1.14 -10.67 -0.45
C TRP A 23 -1.42 -12.00 0.26
N ARG A 24 -2.50 -12.69 -0.13
CA ARG A 24 -2.85 -14.01 0.40
C ARG A 24 -1.81 -15.09 0.06
N MET A 25 -1.11 -14.94 -1.05
CA MET A 25 -0.01 -15.81 -1.45
C MET A 25 1.29 -15.45 -0.71
N ILE A 26 1.61 -14.16 -0.61
CA ILE A 26 2.78 -13.64 0.12
C ILE A 26 2.73 -14.01 1.61
N ARG A 27 1.55 -13.94 2.24
CA ARG A 27 1.34 -14.33 3.64
C ARG A 27 1.71 -15.78 3.95
N LYS A 28 1.71 -16.69 2.95
CA LYS A 28 2.12 -18.09 3.16
C LYS A 28 3.63 -18.25 3.30
N TRP A 29 4.40 -17.26 2.84
CA TRP A 29 5.86 -17.27 2.85
C TRP A 29 6.42 -16.41 3.98
N LEU A 30 5.62 -15.49 4.54
CA LEU A 30 5.95 -14.72 5.72
C LEU A 30 5.63 -15.48 7.02
N ASP A 31 6.43 -15.23 8.05
CA ASP A 31 6.15 -15.69 9.40
C ASP A 31 4.79 -15.13 9.91
N PRO A 32 3.98 -15.94 10.62
CA PRO A 32 2.66 -15.53 11.12
C PRO A 32 2.69 -14.24 11.94
N ALA A 33 3.75 -13.98 12.71
CA ALA A 33 3.89 -12.77 13.51
C ALA A 33 4.05 -11.51 12.65
N THR A 34 4.67 -11.64 11.47
CA THR A 34 4.83 -10.54 10.52
C THR A 34 3.56 -10.34 9.70
N ALA A 35 2.94 -11.44 9.25
CA ALA A 35 1.69 -11.40 8.48
C ALA A 35 0.50 -10.85 9.28
N SER A 36 0.47 -11.05 10.60
CA SER A 36 -0.62 -10.57 11.47
C SER A 36 -0.61 -9.07 11.68
N LYS A 37 0.54 -8.41 11.50
CA LYS A 37 0.69 -6.95 11.63
C LYS A 37 0.23 -6.17 10.39
N MET A 38 -0.07 -6.87 9.29
CA MET A 38 -0.28 -6.29 7.97
C MET A 38 -1.74 -6.41 7.54
N HIS A 39 -2.39 -5.26 7.38
CA HIS A 39 -3.80 -5.12 7.05
C HIS A 39 -3.94 -4.60 5.62
N VAL A 40 -4.71 -5.32 4.79
CA VAL A 40 -5.04 -4.87 3.44
C VAL A 40 -6.45 -4.33 3.45
N LEU A 41 -6.58 -3.02 3.29
CA LEU A 41 -7.82 -2.27 3.32
C LEU A 41 -8.24 -1.90 1.90
N GLY A 42 -9.55 -2.04 1.64
CA GLY A 42 -10.16 -1.72 0.36
C GLY A 42 -10.47 -0.23 0.22
N LYS A 43 -11.69 0.09 -0.23
CA LYS A 43 -12.15 1.48 -0.39
C LYS A 43 -12.55 2.12 0.94
N ASP A 44 -13.05 1.33 1.88
CA ASP A 44 -13.54 1.78 3.18
C ASP A 44 -12.41 1.83 4.23
N PHE A 45 -11.21 2.22 3.79
CA PHE A 45 -10.01 2.19 4.63
C PHE A 45 -9.97 3.31 5.68
N GLN A 46 -10.68 4.41 5.43
CA GLN A 46 -10.65 5.60 6.27
C GLN A 46 -11.26 5.34 7.65
N ASP A 47 -12.40 4.67 7.70
CA ASP A 47 -13.06 4.32 8.97
C ASP A 47 -12.16 3.41 9.81
N VAL A 48 -11.53 2.42 9.18
CA VAL A 48 -10.60 1.51 9.85
C VAL A 48 -9.37 2.25 10.36
N LEU A 49 -8.78 3.18 9.60
CA LEU A 49 -7.64 3.97 10.07
C LEU A 49 -7.98 4.79 11.32
N LEU A 50 -9.19 5.36 11.36
CA LEU A 50 -9.67 6.18 12.48
C LEU A 50 -9.95 5.36 13.76
N GLU A 51 -10.03 4.02 13.68
CA GLU A 51 -10.07 3.16 14.86
C GLU A 51 -8.71 3.08 15.58
N TYR A 52 -7.61 3.30 14.86
CA TYR A 52 -6.24 3.18 15.39
C TYR A 52 -5.51 4.52 15.53
N ILE A 53 -5.90 5.53 14.75
CA ILE A 53 -5.23 6.84 14.70
C ILE A 53 -6.27 7.93 14.90
N ASP A 54 -6.02 8.82 15.87
CA ASP A 54 -6.89 9.95 16.11
C ASP A 54 -6.98 10.86 14.88
N ARG A 55 -8.19 11.41 14.67
CA ARG A 55 -8.52 12.17 13.45
C ARG A 55 -7.61 13.40 13.27
N ASP A 56 -7.20 14.04 14.35
CA ASP A 56 -6.31 15.22 14.34
C ASP A 56 -4.84 14.88 14.03
N GLN A 57 -4.45 13.60 14.16
CA GLN A 57 -3.10 13.12 13.84
C GLN A 57 -3.00 12.54 12.42
N LEU A 58 -4.13 12.21 11.79
CA LEU A 58 -4.19 11.66 10.44
C LEU A 58 -4.30 12.78 9.37
N PRO A 59 -3.50 12.78 8.30
CA PRO A 59 -3.64 13.73 7.20
C PRO A 59 -5.01 13.68 6.54
N THR A 60 -5.48 14.82 6.02
CA THR A 60 -6.76 14.94 5.31
C THR A 60 -6.88 13.99 4.12
N ALA A 61 -5.78 13.71 3.41
CA ALA A 61 -5.74 12.75 2.30
C ALA A 61 -6.18 11.32 2.69
N TYR A 62 -6.04 10.96 3.97
CA TYR A 62 -6.41 9.65 4.51
C TYR A 62 -7.69 9.67 5.35
N GLY A 63 -8.43 10.78 5.36
CA GLY A 63 -9.72 10.91 6.09
C GLY A 63 -9.62 11.57 7.47
N GLY A 64 -8.46 12.13 7.82
CA GLY A 64 -8.26 12.89 9.06
C GLY A 64 -8.51 14.39 8.92
N THR A 65 -8.09 15.14 9.94
CA THR A 65 -8.19 16.62 10.01
C THR A 65 -6.82 17.28 10.15
N CYS A 66 -5.73 16.52 10.16
CA CYS A 66 -4.38 17.07 10.26
C CYS A 66 -4.03 17.85 8.98
N PRO A 67 -3.67 19.15 9.07
CA PRO A 67 -3.30 19.97 7.93
C PRO A 67 -1.84 19.74 7.47
N LEU A 68 -1.07 18.92 8.19
CA LEU A 68 0.32 18.60 7.86
C LEU A 68 0.39 17.68 6.64
N ASP A 69 0.56 18.32 5.49
CA ASP A 69 0.71 17.65 4.20
C ASP A 69 2.17 17.54 3.79
N LEU A 70 2.97 16.91 4.66
CA LEU A 70 4.36 16.56 4.35
C LEU A 70 4.41 15.50 3.24
N PHE A 71 3.38 14.67 3.14
CA PHE A 71 3.31 13.61 2.15
C PHE A 71 3.11 14.19 0.75
N ASP A 72 2.19 15.13 0.47
CA ASP A 72 2.08 15.73 -0.88
C ASP A 72 3.37 16.42 -1.33
N ARG A 73 4.12 17.01 -0.39
CA ARG A 73 5.42 17.64 -0.72
C ARG A 73 6.51 16.60 -1.01
N ALA A 74 6.47 15.42 -0.40
CA ALA A 74 7.45 14.36 -0.56
C ALA A 74 7.12 13.39 -1.71
N SER A 75 5.84 13.11 -1.94
CA SER A 75 5.32 12.26 -3.01
C SER A 75 4.92 13.09 -4.23
N SER A 76 5.80 13.99 -4.68
CA SER A 76 5.52 14.80 -5.86
C SER A 76 5.04 13.90 -7.00
N ARG A 77 3.97 14.32 -7.68
CA ARG A 77 3.31 13.61 -8.79
C ARG A 77 4.31 13.03 -9.80
N ALA A 78 5.42 13.74 -10.02
CA ALA A 78 6.53 13.34 -10.88
C ALA A 78 7.20 12.01 -10.47
N ALA A 79 7.40 11.75 -9.17
CA ALA A 79 8.05 10.53 -8.69
C ALA A 79 7.12 9.31 -8.77
N GLY A 80 5.81 9.51 -8.56
CA GLY A 80 4.82 8.45 -8.75
C GLY A 80 4.59 8.11 -10.22
N GLU A 81 4.55 9.12 -11.09
CA GLU A 81 4.36 8.95 -12.53
C GLU A 81 5.51 8.18 -13.19
N SER A 82 6.76 8.33 -12.73
CA SER A 82 7.88 7.56 -13.30
C SER A 82 7.80 6.08 -12.98
N VAL A 83 7.47 5.71 -11.74
CA VAL A 83 7.33 4.30 -11.33
C VAL A 83 6.12 3.66 -12.00
N VAL A 84 5.01 4.39 -12.14
CA VAL A 84 3.82 3.91 -12.86
C VAL A 84 4.10 3.75 -14.35
N ALA A 85 4.88 4.65 -14.97
CA ALA A 85 5.30 4.52 -16.35
C ALA A 85 6.18 3.27 -16.56
N GLU A 86 7.10 3.01 -15.64
CA GLU A 86 7.98 1.83 -15.68
C GLU A 86 7.20 0.52 -15.55
N LEU A 87 6.24 0.46 -14.62
CA LEU A 87 5.36 -0.69 -14.44
C LEU A 87 4.42 -0.94 -15.62
N ARG A 88 3.95 0.13 -16.30
CA ARG A 88 3.18 0.00 -17.55
C ARG A 88 4.03 -0.57 -18.68
N GLY A 89 5.26 -0.09 -18.84
CA GLY A 89 6.21 -0.64 -19.81
C GLY A 89 6.50 -2.12 -19.56
N ALA A 90 6.65 -2.53 -18.29
CA ALA A 90 6.83 -3.94 -17.93
C ALA A 90 5.58 -4.80 -18.23
N ALA A 91 4.38 -4.24 -18.11
CA ALA A 91 3.13 -4.94 -18.44
C ALA A 91 2.95 -5.15 -19.95
N ASP A 92 3.30 -4.15 -20.77
CA ASP A 92 3.24 -4.27 -22.24
C ASP A 92 4.24 -5.28 -22.79
N LEU A 93 5.40 -5.42 -22.12
CA LEU A 93 6.36 -6.48 -22.45
C LEU A 93 5.79 -7.87 -22.16
N GLY A 94 4.97 -8.04 -21.12
CA GLY A 94 4.30 -9.32 -20.82
C GLY A 94 3.34 -9.77 -21.92
N GLU A 95 2.60 -8.83 -22.52
CA GLU A 95 1.69 -9.09 -23.65
C GLU A 95 2.46 -9.44 -24.94
N ALA A 96 3.64 -8.83 -25.14
CA ALA A 96 4.48 -9.10 -26.30
C ALA A 96 5.05 -10.54 -26.33
N TRP A 97 5.32 -11.14 -25.16
CA TRP A 97 5.74 -12.54 -25.07
C TRP A 97 4.58 -13.54 -25.22
N ALA A 98 3.34 -13.13 -24.97
CA ALA A 98 2.15 -13.97 -25.11
C ALA A 98 1.71 -14.18 -26.58
N GLY A 99 2.13 -13.30 -27.50
CA GLY A 99 1.81 -13.38 -28.93
C GLY A 99 2.80 -14.16 -29.79
N LEU A 100 3.89 -14.69 -29.21
CA LEU A 100 4.93 -15.45 -29.91
C LEU A 100 4.84 -16.98 -29.73
N GLY A 101 3.69 -17.48 -29.26
CA GLY A 101 3.38 -18.92 -29.12
C GLY A 101 2.52 -19.46 -30.24
#